data_AF-A0A923V0V8-F1
#
_entry.id   AF-A0A923V0V8-F1
#
_cell.length_a   1.000
_cell.length_b   1.000
_cell.length_c   1.000
_cell.angle_alpha   90.00
_cell.angle_beta   90.00
_cell.angle_gamma   90.00
#
_symmetry.space_group_name_H-M   'P 1'
#
loop_
_entity.id
_entity.type
_entity.pdbx_description
1 polymer ?
#
loop_
_entity_poly.entity_id
_entity_poly.type
_entity_poly.pdbx_seq_one_letter_code
_entity_poly.pdbx_strand_id
1 'polypeptide(L)'
;MNKRLTILFLFVAAITYAQKKPLDHSVYDTWENIGSKAISDNGLWANYGIMQQEGNAMLYFYNIKENKKLNFQRGVNAKFSNDSKFAGFLIRPFFSALRTAKIKKTKPDAMPKDSLAILNLQTGIIAKVATVKSFKIPEEGSDMIAYLMAKPDTAKVKTEQKNQNKDAQFLADEDIDSKKKDEGSDLIVKNLIAQTQNTYKFVTDYEFSKNGKQLVFVCKESKKDKAATPGVFMLNTEKNTLKTLVNG
;
A
#
# COMPACT_ATOMS: atom_id res chain seq x y z
N MET A 1 40.52 -19.84 -48.35
CA MET A 1 39.32 -19.33 -47.64
C MET A 1 39.38 -19.73 -46.17
N ASN A 2 39.49 -18.74 -45.29
CA ASN A 2 38.81 -18.67 -43.99
C ASN A 2 39.30 -19.51 -42.79
N LYS A 3 40.45 -20.22 -42.81
CA LYS A 3 40.96 -20.90 -41.58
C LYS A 3 41.22 -19.95 -40.40
N ARG A 4 41.65 -18.71 -40.68
CA ARG A 4 41.80 -17.64 -39.66
C ARG A 4 40.45 -17.15 -39.12
N LEU A 5 39.41 -17.16 -39.97
CA LEU A 5 38.04 -16.83 -39.58
C LEU A 5 37.43 -17.93 -38.70
N THR A 6 37.73 -19.20 -38.97
CA THR A 6 37.27 -20.35 -38.17
C THR A 6 37.89 -20.35 -36.77
N ILE A 7 39.19 -20.02 -36.66
CA ILE A 7 39.88 -19.88 -35.36
C ILE A 7 39.33 -18.69 -34.56
N LEU A 8 39.02 -17.58 -35.24
CA LEU A 8 38.37 -16.42 -34.61
C LEU A 8 36.96 -16.75 -34.09
N PHE A 9 36.19 -17.55 -34.83
CA PHE A 9 34.86 -18.00 -34.42
C PHE A 9 34.91 -18.97 -33.21
N LEU A 10 35.95 -19.79 -33.13
CA LEU A 10 36.17 -20.70 -31.99
C LEU A 10 36.52 -19.93 -30.69
N PHE A 11 37.23 -18.81 -30.82
CA PHE A 11 37.60 -17.95 -29.68
C PHE A 11 36.42 -17.14 -29.13
N VAL A 12 35.48 -16.74 -30.00
CA VAL A 12 34.25 -16.02 -29.58
C VAL A 12 33.28 -16.95 -28.83
N ALA A 13 33.22 -18.24 -29.18
CA ALA A 13 32.40 -19.23 -28.48
C ALA A 13 32.83 -19.45 -27.02
N ALA A 14 34.13 -19.31 -26.71
CA ALA A 14 34.69 -19.50 -25.38
C ALA A 14 34.35 -18.36 -24.38
N ILE A 15 33.81 -17.23 -24.85
CA ILE A 15 33.43 -16.08 -24.00
C ILE A 15 31.97 -16.18 -23.54
N THR A 16 31.24 -17.25 -23.90
CA THR A 16 29.87 -17.49 -23.43
C THR A 16 29.85 -18.08 -22.01
N TYR A 17 30.42 -17.36 -21.04
CA TYR A 17 30.23 -17.63 -19.63
C TYR A 17 28.81 -17.20 -19.20
N ALA A 18 27.84 -18.07 -19.44
CA ALA A 18 26.52 -18.01 -18.81
C ALA A 18 26.50 -18.82 -17.51
N GLN A 19 27.52 -18.64 -16.65
CA GLN A 19 27.50 -19.24 -15.32
C GLN A 19 26.36 -18.59 -14.53
N LYS A 20 25.40 -19.41 -14.10
CA LYS A 20 24.33 -18.99 -13.19
C LYS A 20 24.98 -18.32 -11.97
N LYS A 21 24.38 -17.24 -11.46
CA LYS A 21 24.89 -16.56 -10.25
C LYS A 21 25.15 -17.63 -9.17
N PRO A 22 26.38 -17.72 -8.63
CA PRO A 22 26.68 -18.64 -7.55
C PRO A 22 25.72 -18.43 -6.39
N LEU A 23 25.19 -19.51 -5.83
CA LEU A 23 24.32 -19.47 -4.65
C LEU A 23 25.19 -19.33 -3.40
N ASP A 24 25.53 -18.10 -3.05
CA ASP A 24 26.20 -17.74 -1.80
C ASP A 24 25.27 -16.91 -0.88
N HIS A 25 25.75 -16.54 0.30
CA HIS A 25 24.96 -15.79 1.28
C HIS A 25 24.60 -14.37 0.83
N SER A 26 25.30 -13.80 -0.16
CA SER A 26 24.98 -12.48 -0.71
C SER A 26 23.68 -12.49 -1.52
N VAL A 27 23.26 -13.68 -2.00
CA VAL A 27 22.05 -13.83 -2.83
C VAL A 27 20.78 -13.77 -1.98
N TYR A 28 20.84 -14.08 -0.68
CA TYR A 28 19.67 -14.16 0.20
C TYR A 28 18.88 -12.86 0.26
N ASP A 29 19.55 -11.71 0.34
CA ASP A 29 18.89 -10.40 0.39
C ASP A 29 18.11 -10.08 -0.88
N THR A 30 18.62 -10.54 -2.02
CA THR A 30 18.01 -10.36 -3.35
C THR A 30 17.06 -11.48 -3.75
N TRP A 31 16.84 -12.47 -2.88
CA TRP A 31 16.00 -13.60 -3.22
C TRP A 31 14.56 -13.15 -3.45
N GLU A 32 14.06 -13.43 -4.64
CA GLU A 32 12.73 -13.01 -5.07
C GLU A 32 11.68 -14.05 -4.69
N ASN A 33 10.64 -13.59 -4.00
CA ASN A 33 9.45 -14.36 -3.70
C ASN A 33 8.23 -13.73 -4.39
N ILE A 34 7.30 -14.58 -4.81
CA ILE A 34 6.01 -14.15 -5.34
C ILE A 34 5.12 -13.76 -4.15
N GLY A 35 4.77 -12.48 -4.09
CA GLY A 35 3.85 -11.91 -3.11
C GLY A 35 2.39 -12.06 -3.51
N SER A 36 1.62 -10.97 -3.39
CA SER A 36 0.20 -10.95 -3.74
C SER A 36 -0.02 -11.40 -5.18
N LYS A 37 -0.92 -12.37 -5.38
CA LYS A 37 -1.33 -12.87 -6.68
C LYS A 37 -2.86 -12.92 -6.73
N ALA A 38 -3.45 -12.46 -7.81
CA ALA A 38 -4.89 -12.62 -8.06
C ALA A 38 -5.17 -12.56 -9.56
N ILE A 39 -6.33 -13.05 -9.95
CA ILE A 39 -6.88 -12.97 -11.31
C ILE A 39 -8.20 -12.22 -11.18
N SER A 40 -8.51 -11.36 -12.15
CA SER A 40 -9.80 -10.67 -12.22
C SER A 40 -10.93 -11.66 -12.54
N ASP A 41 -12.16 -11.37 -12.14
CA ASP A 41 -13.27 -12.32 -12.28
C ASP A 41 -13.59 -12.65 -13.74
N ASN A 42 -13.33 -11.74 -14.67
CA ASN A 42 -13.45 -11.99 -16.11
C ASN A 42 -12.25 -12.76 -16.72
N GLY A 43 -11.23 -13.08 -15.94
CA GLY A 43 -10.02 -13.79 -16.38
C GLY A 43 -9.11 -13.01 -17.33
N LEU A 44 -9.37 -11.73 -17.62
CA LEU A 44 -8.56 -10.94 -18.56
C LEU A 44 -7.29 -10.37 -17.95
N TRP A 45 -7.30 -10.11 -16.64
CA TRP A 45 -6.18 -9.52 -15.92
C TRP A 45 -5.69 -10.46 -14.83
N ALA A 46 -4.37 -10.64 -14.76
CA ALA A 46 -3.69 -11.25 -13.63
C ALA A 46 -2.77 -10.22 -12.98
N ASN A 47 -2.66 -10.24 -11.66
CA ASN A 47 -1.62 -9.51 -10.95
C ASN A 47 -0.72 -10.45 -10.17
N TYR A 48 0.55 -10.08 -10.06
CA TYR A 48 1.51 -10.75 -9.20
C TYR A 48 2.57 -9.75 -8.71
N GLY A 49 2.92 -9.84 -7.44
CA GLY A 49 4.01 -9.07 -6.84
C GLY A 49 5.29 -9.89 -6.79
N ILE A 50 6.42 -9.28 -7.08
CA ILE A 50 7.76 -9.80 -6.79
C ILE A 50 8.31 -9.03 -5.60
N MET A 51 8.66 -9.72 -4.53
CA MET A 51 9.19 -9.13 -3.30
C MET A 51 10.59 -9.69 -3.04
N GLN A 52 11.49 -8.82 -2.58
CA GLN A 52 12.83 -9.20 -2.14
C GLN A 52 12.90 -9.04 -0.61
N GLN A 53 13.82 -9.77 0.03
CA GLN A 53 14.04 -9.67 1.47
C GLN A 53 14.56 -8.27 1.86
N GLU A 54 15.61 -7.80 1.19
CA GLU A 54 16.07 -6.42 1.27
C GLU A 54 15.87 -5.71 -0.07
N GLY A 55 14.72 -5.07 -0.23
CA GLY A 55 14.44 -4.37 -1.47
C GLY A 55 13.05 -3.79 -1.55
N ASN A 56 12.77 -3.15 -2.69
CA ASN A 56 11.45 -2.66 -3.02
C ASN A 56 10.69 -3.74 -3.79
N ALA A 57 9.42 -3.94 -3.43
CA ALA A 57 8.56 -4.84 -4.20
C ALA A 57 8.30 -4.28 -5.62
N MET A 58 7.98 -5.17 -6.55
CA MET A 58 7.51 -4.82 -7.89
C MET A 58 6.18 -5.50 -8.15
N LEU A 59 5.15 -4.74 -8.47
CA LEU A 59 3.83 -5.28 -8.81
C LEU A 59 3.64 -5.28 -10.31
N TYR A 60 3.14 -6.40 -10.84
CA TYR A 60 2.81 -6.54 -12.24
C TYR A 60 1.33 -6.76 -12.41
N PHE A 61 0.75 -6.11 -13.42
CA PHE A 61 -0.55 -6.47 -13.98
C PHE A 61 -0.33 -6.93 -15.41
N TYR A 62 -0.90 -8.07 -15.74
CA TYR A 62 -0.75 -8.71 -17.03
C TYR A 62 -2.13 -8.93 -17.64
N ASN A 63 -2.35 -8.36 -18.82
CA ASN A 63 -3.52 -8.63 -19.63
C ASN A 63 -3.25 -9.91 -20.43
N ILE A 64 -4.01 -10.95 -20.13
CA ILE A 64 -3.82 -12.29 -20.70
C ILE A 64 -4.16 -12.31 -22.19
N LYS A 65 -5.16 -11.53 -22.61
CA LYS A 65 -5.62 -11.49 -24.00
C LYS A 65 -4.70 -10.66 -24.89
N GLU A 66 -4.28 -9.49 -24.40
CA GLU A 66 -3.47 -8.54 -25.17
C GLU A 66 -1.96 -8.76 -25.02
N ASN A 67 -1.53 -9.67 -24.15
CA ASN A 67 -0.12 -9.84 -23.75
C ASN A 67 0.53 -8.53 -23.23
N LYS A 68 -0.28 -7.62 -22.69
CA LYS A 68 0.19 -6.32 -22.20
C LYS A 68 0.57 -6.41 -20.73
N LYS A 69 1.76 -5.91 -20.38
CA LYS A 69 2.27 -5.91 -19.01
C LYS A 69 2.43 -4.49 -18.48
N LEU A 70 1.76 -4.18 -17.37
CA LEU A 70 1.94 -2.98 -16.58
C LEU A 70 2.80 -3.31 -15.35
N ASN A 71 3.64 -2.38 -14.95
CA ASN A 71 4.55 -2.59 -13.82
C ASN A 71 4.54 -1.38 -12.89
N PHE A 72 4.56 -1.65 -11.58
CA PHE A 72 4.44 -0.65 -10.54
C PHE A 72 5.47 -0.88 -9.45
N GLN A 73 6.40 0.07 -9.31
CA GLN A 73 7.41 0.04 -8.27
C GLN A 73 6.78 0.23 -6.89
N ARG A 74 7.22 -0.60 -5.93
CA ARG A 74 6.75 -0.66 -4.54
C ARG A 74 5.27 -1.02 -4.38
N GLY A 75 4.63 -1.48 -5.45
CA GLY A 75 3.24 -1.93 -5.43
C GLY A 75 3.10 -3.23 -4.61
N VAL A 76 2.11 -3.28 -3.74
CA VAL A 76 1.78 -4.46 -2.92
C VAL A 76 0.27 -4.55 -2.67
N ASN A 77 -0.19 -5.74 -2.29
CA ASN A 77 -1.56 -5.99 -1.86
C ASN A 77 -2.60 -5.51 -2.89
N ALA A 78 -2.40 -5.90 -4.15
CA ALA A 78 -3.32 -5.56 -5.22
C ALA A 78 -4.62 -6.36 -5.09
N LYS A 79 -5.75 -5.67 -5.29
CA LYS A 79 -7.09 -6.26 -5.33
C LYS A 79 -7.84 -5.73 -6.54
N PHE A 80 -8.58 -6.60 -7.20
CA PHE A 80 -9.49 -6.23 -8.29
C PHE A 80 -10.86 -5.84 -7.73
N SER A 81 -11.58 -5.00 -8.46
CA SER A 81 -13.03 -4.86 -8.30
C SER A 81 -13.74 -6.03 -8.99
N ASN A 82 -14.95 -6.36 -8.53
CA ASN A 82 -15.73 -7.48 -9.09
C ASN A 82 -16.03 -7.31 -10.60
N ASP A 83 -16.26 -6.08 -11.06
CA ASP A 83 -16.48 -5.80 -12.49
C ASP A 83 -15.20 -5.94 -13.34
N SER A 84 -14.05 -6.23 -12.72
CA SER A 84 -12.75 -6.34 -13.38
C SER A 84 -12.32 -5.08 -14.13
N LYS A 85 -12.90 -3.90 -13.85
CA LYS A 85 -12.55 -2.62 -14.48
C LYS A 85 -11.56 -1.80 -13.66
N PHE A 86 -11.52 -2.01 -12.36
CA PHE A 86 -10.64 -1.29 -11.45
C PHE A 86 -9.74 -2.24 -10.66
N ALA A 87 -8.60 -1.71 -10.25
CA ALA A 87 -7.71 -2.36 -9.31
C ALA A 87 -7.18 -1.35 -8.29
N GLY A 88 -7.21 -1.71 -7.01
CA GLY A 88 -6.58 -0.94 -5.94
C GLY A 88 -5.33 -1.65 -5.44
N PHE A 89 -4.24 -0.91 -5.22
CA PHE A 89 -3.03 -1.45 -4.62
C PHE A 89 -2.31 -0.39 -3.79
N LEU A 90 -1.54 -0.83 -2.80
CA LEU A 90 -0.72 0.07 -1.98
C LEU A 90 0.66 0.24 -2.61
N ILE A 91 1.22 1.43 -2.48
CA ILE A 91 2.58 1.78 -2.83
C ILE A 91 3.30 2.03 -1.50
N ARG A 92 4.20 1.12 -1.13
CA ARG A 92 5.02 1.27 0.06
C ARG A 92 6.05 2.39 -0.11
N PRO A 93 6.47 3.06 0.97
CA PRO A 93 7.68 3.88 0.99
C PRO A 93 8.91 3.08 0.58
N PHE A 94 10.01 3.77 0.30
CA PHE A 94 11.27 3.09 0.00
C PHE A 94 11.72 2.24 1.18
N PHE A 95 12.18 1.03 0.89
CA PHE A 95 12.71 0.12 1.90
C PHE A 95 13.82 0.77 2.75
N SER A 96 14.73 1.53 2.13
CA SER A 96 15.79 2.27 2.81
C SER A 96 15.26 3.28 3.83
N ALA A 97 14.20 4.02 3.50
CA ALA A 97 13.56 4.98 4.40
C ALA A 97 12.90 4.26 5.59
N LEU A 98 12.21 3.14 5.34
CA LEU A 98 11.62 2.32 6.40
C LEU A 98 12.70 1.70 7.31
N ARG A 99 13.78 1.16 6.75
CA ARG A 99 14.92 0.62 7.50
C ARG A 99 15.56 1.69 8.38
N THR A 100 15.82 2.87 7.82
CA THR A 100 16.39 4.01 8.56
C THR A 100 15.47 4.45 9.69
N ALA A 101 14.16 4.57 9.45
CA ALA A 101 13.19 4.93 10.50
C ALA A 101 13.12 3.87 11.61
N LYS A 102 13.21 2.58 11.26
CA LYS A 102 13.27 1.48 12.25
C LYS A 102 14.55 1.51 13.07
N ILE A 103 15.71 1.69 12.43
CA ILE A 103 17.01 1.83 13.11
C ILE A 103 17.00 3.03 14.06
N LYS A 104 16.42 4.15 13.62
CA LYS A 104 16.22 5.35 14.44
C LYS A 104 15.12 5.21 15.50
N LYS A 105 14.48 4.04 15.63
CA LYS A 105 13.36 3.77 16.55
C LYS A 105 12.28 4.86 16.49
N THR A 106 12.01 5.37 15.28
CA THR A 106 11.05 6.45 15.07
C THR A 106 9.66 6.02 15.53
N LYS A 107 8.95 6.92 16.21
CA LYS A 107 7.58 6.66 16.70
C LYS A 107 6.67 6.21 15.54
N PRO A 108 5.69 5.31 15.78
CA PRO A 108 4.79 4.83 14.74
C PRO A 108 4.08 5.93 13.96
N ASP A 109 3.80 7.07 14.60
CA ASP A 109 3.16 8.24 13.99
C ASP A 109 4.04 8.88 12.89
N ALA A 110 5.35 8.99 13.12
CA ALA A 110 6.31 9.61 12.21
C ALA A 110 6.93 8.63 11.19
N MET A 111 6.53 7.35 11.22
CA MET A 111 6.96 6.40 10.20
C MET A 111 6.37 6.77 8.83
N PRO A 112 7.15 6.65 7.74
CA PRO A 112 6.64 6.79 6.39
C PRO A 112 5.41 5.91 6.15
N LYS A 113 4.35 6.50 5.62
CA LYS A 113 3.06 5.83 5.37
C LYS A 113 2.93 5.41 3.92
N ASP A 114 2.12 4.38 3.71
CA ASP A 114 1.82 3.89 2.37
C ASP A 114 0.96 4.89 1.60
N SER A 115 0.94 4.76 0.29
CA SER A 115 0.04 5.49 -0.61
C SER A 115 -0.88 4.50 -1.31
N LEU A 116 -2.11 4.89 -1.64
CA LEU A 116 -3.02 4.08 -2.43
C LEU A 116 -2.94 4.49 -3.90
N ALA A 117 -2.91 3.51 -4.78
CA ALA A 117 -3.12 3.71 -6.21
C ALA A 117 -4.38 2.96 -6.65
N ILE A 118 -5.22 3.67 -7.39
CA ILE A 118 -6.44 3.16 -8.01
C ILE A 118 -6.20 3.20 -9.51
N LEU A 119 -6.10 2.02 -10.11
CA LEU A 119 -5.88 1.81 -11.53
C LEU A 119 -7.22 1.50 -12.20
N ASN A 120 -7.56 2.26 -13.24
CA ASN A 120 -8.57 1.85 -14.20
C ASN A 120 -7.92 0.93 -15.24
N LEU A 121 -8.35 -0.32 -15.28
CA LEU A 121 -7.80 -1.36 -16.16
C LEU A 121 -8.20 -1.17 -17.63
N GLN A 122 -9.31 -0.48 -17.90
CA GLN A 122 -9.79 -0.22 -19.25
C GLN A 122 -9.03 0.91 -19.92
N THR A 123 -8.83 2.03 -19.19
CA THR A 123 -8.18 3.23 -19.74
C THR A 123 -6.69 3.30 -19.41
N GLY A 124 -6.22 2.55 -18.41
CA GLY A 124 -4.85 2.66 -17.87
C GLY A 124 -4.63 3.90 -17.00
N ILE A 125 -5.66 4.68 -16.71
CA ILE A 125 -5.56 5.88 -15.86
C ILE A 125 -5.36 5.46 -14.40
N ILE A 126 -4.45 6.17 -13.70
CA ILE A 126 -4.11 5.87 -12.32
C ILE A 126 -4.34 7.11 -11.46
N ALA A 127 -5.18 6.97 -10.42
CA ALA A 127 -5.32 7.95 -9.37
C ALA A 127 -4.47 7.54 -8.16
N LYS A 128 -3.65 8.44 -7.64
CA LYS A 128 -2.80 8.21 -6.47
C LYS A 128 -3.27 9.05 -5.30
N VAL A 129 -3.35 8.44 -4.12
CA VAL A 129 -3.71 9.08 -2.86
C VAL A 129 -2.58 8.84 -1.87
N ALA A 130 -1.99 9.91 -1.37
CA ALA A 130 -0.91 9.83 -0.38
C ALA A 130 -1.46 9.46 1.02
N THR A 131 -0.57 8.95 1.88
CA THR A 131 -0.82 8.79 3.33
C THR A 131 -2.05 7.95 3.67
N VAL A 132 -2.08 6.71 3.19
CA VAL A 132 -3.15 5.74 3.45
C VAL A 132 -2.66 4.68 4.44
N LYS A 133 -3.46 4.37 5.46
CA LYS A 133 -3.19 3.32 6.46
C LYS A 133 -3.68 1.95 5.97
N SER A 134 -4.86 1.90 5.36
CA SER A 134 -5.43 0.66 4.80
C SER A 134 -6.47 1.00 3.74
N PHE A 135 -6.77 0.03 2.87
CA PHE A 135 -7.87 0.13 1.91
C PHE A 135 -8.64 -1.20 1.85
N LYS A 136 -9.92 -1.12 1.49
CA LYS A 136 -10.78 -2.27 1.19
C LYS A 136 -11.59 -1.98 -0.07
N ILE A 137 -11.81 -3.04 -0.84
CA ILE A 137 -12.72 -3.10 -1.98
C ILE A 137 -13.73 -4.20 -1.62
N PRO A 138 -15.04 -4.00 -1.86
CA PRO A 138 -16.04 -5.04 -1.65
C PRO A 138 -15.79 -6.24 -2.57
N GLU A 139 -16.16 -7.43 -2.11
CA GLU A 139 -15.88 -8.69 -2.80
C GLU A 139 -16.72 -8.82 -4.09
N GLU A 140 -18.02 -8.55 -3.99
CA GLU A 140 -18.96 -8.59 -5.12
C GLU A 140 -19.37 -7.18 -5.59
N GLY A 141 -19.00 -6.14 -4.84
CA GLY A 141 -19.23 -4.76 -5.26
C GLY A 141 -18.18 -4.30 -6.26
N SER A 142 -18.60 -3.58 -7.30
CA SER A 142 -17.70 -3.06 -8.33
C SER A 142 -17.35 -1.58 -8.17
N ASP A 143 -18.24 -0.82 -7.54
CA ASP A 143 -18.25 0.64 -7.73
C ASP A 143 -17.59 1.40 -6.58
N MET A 144 -17.27 0.73 -5.48
CA MET A 144 -16.87 1.38 -4.23
C MET A 144 -15.47 0.97 -3.80
N ILE A 145 -14.73 1.93 -3.26
CA ILE A 145 -13.50 1.70 -2.51
C ILE A 145 -13.55 2.51 -1.23
N ALA A 146 -13.13 1.92 -0.11
CA ALA A 146 -12.94 2.64 1.13
C ALA A 146 -11.49 2.57 1.57
N TYR A 147 -10.96 3.67 2.06
CA TYR A 147 -9.60 3.72 2.58
C TYR A 147 -9.50 4.65 3.77
N LEU A 148 -8.66 4.25 4.72
CA LEU A 148 -8.42 4.98 5.94
C LEU A 148 -7.16 5.82 5.79
N MET A 149 -7.27 7.13 5.98
CA MET A 149 -6.14 8.04 5.92
C MET A 149 -5.27 7.89 7.16
N ALA A 150 -3.95 7.90 7.00
CA ALA A 150 -3.07 8.13 8.12
C ALA A 150 -3.20 9.61 8.50
N LYS A 151 -3.41 9.92 9.79
CA LYS A 151 -3.42 11.32 10.23
C LYS A 151 -2.11 11.98 9.79
N PRO A 152 -2.16 13.12 9.08
CA PRO A 152 -0.96 13.90 8.86
C PRO A 152 -0.49 14.36 10.23
N ASP A 153 0.78 14.11 10.54
CA ASP A 153 1.39 14.67 11.73
C ASP A 153 1.40 16.19 11.52
N THR A 154 0.56 16.94 12.25
CA THR A 154 0.73 18.38 12.44
C THR A 154 1.95 18.69 13.31
N ALA A 155 3.03 17.92 13.14
CA ALA A 155 4.36 18.26 13.59
C ALA A 155 4.98 19.14 12.51
N LYS A 156 4.98 20.45 12.79
CA LYS A 156 5.74 21.48 12.09
C LYS A 156 7.05 20.92 11.53
N VAL A 157 7.24 21.06 10.23
CA VAL A 157 8.57 21.02 9.60
C VAL A 157 9.41 22.09 10.30
N LYS A 158 10.17 21.70 11.32
CA LYS A 158 11.32 22.48 11.76
C LYS A 158 12.48 22.02 10.89
N THR A 159 12.87 22.90 9.98
CA THR A 159 14.14 22.86 9.27
C THR A 159 15.26 22.60 10.27
N GLU A 160 15.83 21.41 10.27
CA GLU A 160 17.03 21.09 11.04
C GLU A 160 18.23 21.72 10.34
N GLN A 161 18.66 22.88 10.83
CA GLN A 161 20.05 23.32 10.70
C GLN A 161 20.90 22.49 11.67
N LYS A 162 21.99 21.92 11.14
CA LYS A 162 23.09 21.28 11.88
C LYS A 162 23.53 22.14 13.07
N ASN A 163 23.79 21.48 14.21
CA ASN A 163 25.10 21.63 14.84
C ASN A 163 25.45 20.43 15.73
N GLN A 164 26.73 20.07 15.66
CA GLN A 164 27.41 19.00 16.38
C GLN A 164 27.58 19.37 17.86
N ASN A 165 27.35 18.43 18.77
CA ASN A 165 28.41 17.91 19.65
C ASN A 165 27.90 16.79 20.57
N LYS A 166 28.86 15.93 20.91
CA LYS A 166 28.75 14.66 21.63
C LYS A 166 28.72 14.83 23.15
N ASP A 167 28.23 13.76 23.78
CA ASP A 167 28.49 13.25 25.12
C ASP A 167 27.82 13.94 26.32
N ALA A 168 26.77 13.30 26.85
CA ALA A 168 26.76 12.67 28.18
C ALA A 168 25.34 12.32 28.63
N GLN A 169 25.23 11.18 29.33
CA GLN A 169 24.14 10.77 30.22
C GLN A 169 22.71 10.64 29.64
N PHE A 170 22.29 9.41 29.35
CA PHE A 170 20.88 9.02 29.47
C PHE A 170 20.76 7.77 30.35
N LEU A 171 20.73 8.01 31.66
CA LEU A 171 20.01 7.17 32.62
C LEU A 171 18.59 7.73 32.69
N ALA A 172 17.62 6.95 32.22
CA ALA A 172 16.25 6.90 32.73
C ALA A 172 15.50 5.85 31.88
N ASP A 173 15.52 4.60 32.35
CA ASP A 173 14.39 3.71 32.17
C ASP A 173 13.23 4.38 32.92
N GLU A 174 12.38 5.11 32.20
CA GLU A 174 11.05 5.45 32.68
C GLU A 174 10.05 4.97 31.64
N ASP A 175 9.19 4.07 32.11
CA ASP A 175 7.96 3.62 31.48
C ASP A 175 7.16 4.81 30.91
N ILE A 176 7.28 5.05 29.61
CA ILE A 176 6.31 5.86 28.88
C ILE A 176 5.17 4.94 28.46
N ASP A 177 4.36 4.58 29.46
CA ASP A 177 2.98 4.17 29.26
C ASP A 177 2.21 5.37 28.69
N SER A 178 2.29 5.52 27.36
CA SER A 178 1.37 6.38 26.61
C SER A 178 0.70 5.53 25.55
N LYS A 179 -0.26 4.70 26.00
CA LYS A 179 -1.44 4.38 25.18
C LYS A 179 -2.12 5.69 24.79
N LYS A 180 -1.58 6.37 23.77
CA LYS A 180 -2.31 7.36 22.98
C LYS A 180 -3.54 6.61 22.49
N LYS A 181 -4.69 6.84 23.13
CA LYS A 181 -5.97 6.29 22.68
C LYS A 181 -6.09 6.69 21.22
N ASP A 182 -6.09 5.70 20.34
CA ASP A 182 -6.16 5.87 18.89
C ASP A 182 -7.49 6.59 18.59
N GLU A 183 -7.45 7.91 18.41
CA GLU A 183 -8.63 8.79 18.24
C GLU A 183 -9.37 8.53 16.91
N GLY A 184 -9.08 7.43 16.21
CA GLY A 184 -9.62 7.12 14.88
C GLY A 184 -9.10 8.07 13.79
N SER A 185 -9.13 7.63 12.55
CA SER A 185 -8.64 8.35 11.36
C SER A 185 -9.80 8.75 10.45
N ASP A 186 -9.53 9.58 9.45
CA ASP A 186 -10.51 9.90 8.42
C ASP A 186 -10.67 8.71 7.46
N LEU A 187 -11.88 8.16 7.38
CA LEU A 187 -12.28 7.17 6.40
C LEU A 187 -12.85 7.89 5.18
N ILE A 188 -12.30 7.59 4.01
CA ILE A 188 -12.83 8.08 2.74
C ILE A 188 -13.47 6.91 2.01
N VAL A 189 -14.74 7.08 1.64
CA VAL A 189 -15.50 6.15 0.81
C VAL A 189 -15.69 6.81 -0.53
N LYS A 190 -15.07 6.24 -1.56
CA LYS A 190 -15.09 6.78 -2.93
C LYS A 190 -15.86 5.86 -3.86
N ASN A 191 -16.76 6.44 -4.64
CA ASN A 191 -17.35 5.78 -5.79
C ASN A 191 -16.44 5.94 -7.02
N LEU A 192 -16.04 4.82 -7.62
CA LEU A 192 -15.12 4.73 -8.74
C LEU A 192 -15.76 5.10 -10.08
N ILE A 193 -17.08 5.00 -10.19
CA ILE A 193 -17.83 5.34 -11.41
C ILE A 193 -18.26 6.81 -11.37
N ALA A 194 -18.97 7.21 -10.32
CA ALA A 194 -19.47 8.57 -10.15
C ALA A 194 -18.38 9.58 -9.75
N GLN A 195 -17.19 9.10 -9.36
CA GLN A 195 -16.09 9.91 -8.81
C GLN A 195 -16.46 10.76 -7.58
N THR A 196 -17.58 10.42 -6.92
CA THR A 196 -18.00 11.04 -5.67
C THR A 196 -17.25 10.43 -4.48
N GLN A 197 -17.06 11.20 -3.42
CA GLN A 197 -16.40 10.73 -2.21
C GLN A 197 -17.07 11.31 -0.97
N ASN A 198 -17.19 10.48 0.06
CA ASN A 198 -17.65 10.87 1.38
C ASN A 198 -16.53 10.64 2.40
N THR A 199 -16.41 11.57 3.35
CA THR A 199 -15.40 11.51 4.41
C THR A 199 -16.08 11.36 5.77
N TYR A 200 -15.72 10.32 6.51
CA TYR A 200 -16.17 10.07 7.87
C TYR A 200 -14.97 10.20 8.82
N LYS A 201 -15.11 11.02 9.86
CA LYS A 201 -14.03 11.31 10.80
C LYS A 201 -14.02 10.31 11.96
N PHE A 202 -12.85 10.16 12.59
CA PHE A 202 -12.66 9.37 13.82
C PHE A 202 -12.96 7.87 13.69
N VAL A 203 -12.77 7.30 12.50
CA VAL A 203 -12.99 5.88 12.23
C VAL A 203 -11.78 5.05 12.65
N THR A 204 -12.00 4.00 13.42
CA THR A 204 -10.93 3.04 13.77
C THR A 204 -10.92 1.82 12.89
N ASP A 205 -12.11 1.29 12.60
CA ASP A 205 -12.28 0.07 11.82
C ASP A 205 -13.47 0.20 10.88
N TYR A 206 -13.40 -0.52 9.76
CA TYR A 206 -14.42 -0.48 8.72
C TYR A 206 -14.43 -1.79 7.94
N GLU A 207 -15.61 -2.27 7.54
CA GLU A 207 -15.78 -3.49 6.78
C GLU A 207 -16.91 -3.35 5.76
N PHE A 208 -16.68 -3.86 4.56
CA PHE A 208 -17.72 -3.93 3.54
C PHE A 208 -18.53 -5.21 3.70
N SER A 209 -19.84 -5.10 3.49
CA SER A 209 -20.65 -6.26 3.12
C SER A 209 -20.14 -6.88 1.82
N LYS A 210 -20.30 -8.20 1.65
CA LYS A 210 -19.86 -8.91 0.44
C LYS A 210 -20.35 -8.25 -0.84
N ASN A 211 -21.65 -7.93 -0.90
CA ASN A 211 -22.30 -7.25 -2.02
C ASN A 211 -21.86 -5.78 -2.22
N GLY A 212 -21.11 -5.19 -1.29
CA GLY A 212 -20.67 -3.80 -1.34
C GLY A 212 -21.77 -2.76 -1.14
N LYS A 213 -23.02 -3.16 -0.86
CA LYS A 213 -24.17 -2.26 -0.66
C LYS A 213 -24.19 -1.59 0.71
N GLN A 214 -23.46 -2.18 1.64
CA GLN A 214 -23.35 -1.70 3.01
C GLN A 214 -21.87 -1.63 3.42
N LEU A 215 -21.52 -0.56 4.13
CA LEU A 215 -20.24 -0.39 4.80
C LEU A 215 -20.51 -0.14 6.27
N VAL A 216 -19.93 -0.95 7.15
CA VAL A 216 -20.00 -0.74 8.60
C VAL A 216 -18.68 -0.14 9.04
N PHE A 217 -18.73 0.89 9.88
CA PHE A 217 -17.53 1.49 10.47
C PHE A 217 -17.75 1.92 11.91
N VAL A 218 -16.67 1.91 12.68
CA VAL A 218 -16.66 2.25 14.11
C VAL A 218 -16.02 3.62 14.30
N CYS A 219 -16.76 4.55 14.89
CA CYS A 219 -16.24 5.85 15.30
C CYS A 219 -15.92 5.86 16.79
N LYS A 220 -14.76 6.38 17.16
CA LYS A 220 -14.41 6.65 18.55
C LYS A 220 -14.70 8.09 18.94
N GLU A 221 -14.93 8.29 20.24
CA GLU A 221 -14.93 9.61 20.85
C GLU A 221 -13.59 10.32 20.61
N SER A 222 -13.65 11.59 20.22
CA SER A 222 -12.50 12.47 20.17
C SER A 222 -12.54 13.40 21.37
N LYS A 223 -11.45 13.46 22.15
CA LYS A 223 -11.35 14.42 23.27
C LYS A 223 -11.25 15.87 22.78
N LYS A 224 -10.92 16.09 21.50
CA LYS A 224 -10.79 17.42 20.89
C LYS A 224 -12.07 17.93 20.23
N ASP A 225 -12.92 17.04 19.73
CA ASP A 225 -14.11 17.42 18.97
C ASP A 225 -15.37 16.82 19.59
N LYS A 226 -16.16 17.66 20.26
CA LYS A 226 -17.48 17.30 20.85
C LYS A 226 -18.52 16.88 19.80
N ALA A 227 -18.21 17.03 18.50
CA ALA A 227 -19.05 16.57 17.39
C ALA A 227 -18.79 15.11 16.99
N ALA A 228 -17.80 14.44 17.59
CA ALA A 228 -17.58 13.01 17.37
C ALA A 228 -18.65 12.22 18.13
N THR A 229 -19.62 11.67 17.41
CA THR A 229 -20.58 10.71 17.97
C THR A 229 -19.92 9.34 18.02
N PRO A 230 -19.49 8.86 19.21
CA PRO A 230 -18.97 7.50 19.32
C PRO A 230 -20.09 6.52 18.96
N GLY A 231 -19.74 5.44 18.27
CA GLY A 231 -20.73 4.46 17.88
C GLY A 231 -20.33 3.61 16.69
N VAL A 232 -21.23 2.71 16.33
CA VAL A 232 -21.13 1.88 15.14
C VAL A 232 -22.16 2.39 14.13
N PHE A 233 -21.68 2.73 12.94
CA PHE A 233 -22.52 3.25 11.87
C PHE A 233 -22.52 2.30 10.69
N MET A 234 -23.68 2.18 10.05
CA MET A 234 -23.86 1.48 8.79
C MET A 234 -24.19 2.51 7.71
N LEU A 235 -23.35 2.59 6.70
CA LEU A 235 -23.60 3.36 5.49
C LEU A 235 -24.21 2.44 4.43
N ASN A 236 -25.37 2.82 3.89
CA ASN A 236 -25.86 2.26 2.64
C ASN A 236 -25.17 2.98 1.47
N THR A 237 -24.39 2.25 0.69
CA THR A 237 -23.57 2.81 -0.40
C THR A 237 -24.39 3.20 -1.63
N GLU A 238 -25.59 2.63 -1.82
CA GLU A 238 -26.48 2.95 -2.94
C GLU A 238 -27.27 4.23 -2.69
N LYS A 239 -27.86 4.36 -1.50
CA LYS A 239 -28.70 5.52 -1.12
C LYS A 239 -27.90 6.64 -0.44
N ASN A 240 -26.64 6.38 -0.14
CA ASN A 240 -25.78 7.24 0.69
C ASN A 240 -26.43 7.62 2.04
N THR A 241 -27.23 6.72 2.60
CA THR A 241 -27.92 6.94 3.88
C THR A 241 -27.12 6.33 5.02
N LEU A 242 -26.87 7.11 6.06
CA LEU A 242 -26.20 6.67 7.27
C LEU A 242 -27.25 6.21 8.30
N LYS A 243 -27.10 4.98 8.81
CA LYS A 243 -27.89 4.43 9.92
C LYS A 243 -26.97 4.18 11.11
N THR A 244 -27.33 4.71 12.27
CA THR A 244 -26.64 4.38 13.51
C THR A 244 -27.11 3.02 14.01
N LEU A 245 -26.17 2.10 14.27
CA LEU A 245 -26.46 0.77 14.81
C LEU A 245 -26.31 0.74 16.34
N VAL A 246 -25.27 1.40 16.84
CA VAL A 246 -24.96 1.48 18.27
C VAL A 246 -24.53 2.90 18.58
N ASN A 247 -25.16 3.51 19.59
CA ASN A 247 -24.69 4.75 20.19
C ASN A 247 -23.67 4.41 21.28
N GLY A 248 -22.55 5.13 21.32
CA GLY A 248 -21.55 5.03 22.38
C GLY A 248 -21.86 5.87 23.61
#